data_AF-A0AAC8TQB7-F1
#
_entry.id   AF-A0AAC8TQB7-F1
#
_cell.length_a   1.000
_cell.length_b   1.000
_cell.length_c   1.000
_cell.angle_alpha   90.00
_cell.angle_beta   90.00
_cell.angle_gamma   90.00
#
_symmetry.space_group_name_H-M   'P 1'
#
loop_
_entity.id
_entity.type
_entity.pdbx_description
1 polymer ?
#
loop_
_entity_poly.entity_id
_entity_poly.type
_entity_poly.pdbx_seq_one_letter_code
_entity_poly.pdbx_strand_id
1 'polypeptide(L)'
;MKKSRKVLIYVLTVIISFLTIPEIVLRTVSGETLVMLSRFTSLGGLFSPFLSVMIFIGLASILVAIIGVYVVSKIYQGATRVKDK
;
A
#
# COMPACT_ATOMS: atom_id res chain seq x y z
N MET A 1 -2.53 20.80 -19.85
CA MET A 1 -3.28 20.66 -18.57
C MET A 1 -3.80 19.24 -18.24
N LYS A 2 -4.01 18.32 -19.21
CA LYS A 2 -4.59 16.98 -18.92
C LYS A 2 -3.66 15.96 -18.20
N LYS A 3 -2.32 16.13 -18.27
CA LYS A 3 -1.34 15.18 -17.70
C LYS A 3 -1.17 15.35 -16.18
N SER A 4 -1.11 16.59 -15.69
CA SER A 4 -0.96 16.87 -14.26
C SER A 4 -2.13 16.40 -13.41
N ARG A 5 -3.36 16.44 -13.95
CA ARG A 5 -4.55 15.94 -13.23
C ARG A 5 -4.49 14.43 -12.97
N LYS A 6 -3.96 13.66 -13.92
CA LYS A 6 -3.76 12.21 -13.74
C LYS A 6 -2.70 11.92 -12.68
N VAL A 7 -1.60 12.67 -12.69
CA VAL A 7 -0.55 12.55 -11.67
C VAL A 7 -1.09 12.90 -10.29
N LEU A 8 -1.88 13.98 -10.19
CA LEU A 8 -2.48 14.40 -8.93
C LEU A 8 -3.37 13.31 -8.32
N ILE A 9 -4.22 12.66 -9.14
CA ILE A 9 -5.09 11.57 -8.68
C ILE A 9 -4.25 10.39 -8.20
N TYR A 10 -3.21 10.02 -8.94
CA TYR A 10 -2.32 8.91 -8.57
C TYR A 10 -1.64 9.17 -7.22
N VAL A 11 -1.10 10.38 -7.04
CA VAL A 11 -0.44 10.80 -5.79
C VAL A 11 -1.45 10.80 -4.64
N LEU A 12 -2.66 11.34 -4.85
CA LEU A 12 -3.71 11.31 -3.83
C LEU A 12 -4.08 9.89 -3.42
N THR A 13 -4.23 8.97 -4.38
CA THR A 13 -4.57 7.57 -4.10
C THR A 13 -3.47 6.88 -3.29
N VAL A 14 -2.20 7.15 -3.62
CA VAL A 14 -1.05 6.62 -2.86
C VAL A 14 -1.07 7.15 -1.43
N ILE A 15 -1.29 8.47 -1.25
CA ILE A 15 -1.35 9.09 0.08
C ILE A 15 -2.52 8.52 0.90
N ILE A 16 -3.73 8.47 0.34
CA ILE A 16 -4.92 7.96 1.06
C ILE A 16 -4.73 6.50 1.46
N SER A 17 -4.19 5.68 0.56
CA SER A 17 -3.87 4.27 0.88
C SER A 17 -2.81 4.17 1.97
N PHE A 18 -1.75 4.98 1.88
CA PHE A 18 -0.68 5.03 2.87
C PHE A 18 -1.13 5.47 4.25
N LEU A 19 -2.14 6.33 4.38
CA LEU A 19 -2.70 6.66 5.69
C LEU A 19 -3.69 5.60 6.19
N THR A 20 -4.55 5.10 5.32
CA THR A 20 -5.67 4.24 5.72
C THR A 20 -5.24 2.82 6.05
N ILE A 21 -4.35 2.22 5.24
CA ILE A 21 -3.94 0.82 5.41
C ILE A 21 -3.21 0.60 6.74
N PRO A 22 -2.18 1.39 7.11
CA PRO A 22 -1.50 1.21 8.39
C PRO A 22 -2.43 1.44 9.58
N GLU A 23 -3.33 2.43 9.51
CA GLU A 23 -4.27 2.71 10.58
C GLU A 23 -5.24 1.55 10.80
N ILE A 24 -5.80 0.97 9.73
CA ILE A 24 -6.69 -0.20 9.82
C ILE A 24 -5.92 -1.39 10.40
N VAL A 25 -4.72 -1.66 9.88
CA VAL A 25 -3.88 -2.78 10.35
C VAL A 25 -3.60 -2.64 11.85
N LEU A 26 -3.23 -1.45 12.32
CA LEU A 26 -2.99 -1.21 13.75
C LEU A 26 -4.25 -1.35 14.62
N ARG A 27 -5.44 -1.06 14.08
CA ARG A 27 -6.71 -1.21 14.81
C ARG A 27 -7.27 -2.64 14.82
N THR A 28 -6.98 -3.42 13.78
CA THR A 28 -7.57 -4.76 13.60
C THR A 28 -6.63 -5.90 13.96
N VAL A 29 -5.32 -5.72 13.80
CA VAL A 29 -4.35 -6.77 14.09
C VAL A 29 -4.07 -6.82 15.60
N SER A 30 -4.25 -8.00 16.18
CA SER A 30 -3.95 -8.26 17.60
C SER A 30 -2.47 -7.99 17.90
N GLY A 31 -2.18 -7.50 19.10
CA GLY A 31 -0.81 -7.23 19.55
C GLY A 31 0.11 -8.44 19.44
N GLU A 32 -0.41 -9.65 19.60
CA GLU A 32 0.35 -10.90 19.44
C GLU A 32 0.84 -11.10 18.00
N THR A 33 -0.02 -10.81 17.01
CA THR A 33 0.33 -10.88 15.60
C THR A 33 1.33 -9.79 15.21
N LEU A 34 1.22 -8.59 15.80
CA LEU A 34 2.22 -7.53 15.62
C LEU A 34 3.58 -7.94 16.20
N VAL A 35 3.61 -8.61 17.36
CA VAL A 35 4.85 -9.14 17.95
C VAL A 35 5.43 -10.24 17.06
N MET A 36 4.62 -11.13 16.50
CA MET A 36 5.09 -12.17 15.58
C MET A 36 5.64 -11.57 14.29
N LEU A 37 4.95 -10.58 13.72
CA LEU A 37 5.39 -9.84 12.54
C LEU A 37 6.71 -9.12 12.83
N SER A 38 6.84 -8.52 14.01
CA SER A 38 8.05 -7.82 14.44
C SER A 38 9.26 -8.74 14.54
N ARG A 39 9.09 -9.99 14.97
CA ARG A 39 10.18 -10.97 15.00
C ARG A 39 10.65 -11.36 13.60
N PHE A 40 9.73 -11.44 12.64
CA PHE A 40 10.06 -11.68 11.23
C PHE A 40 10.77 -10.48 10.59
N THR A 41 10.27 -9.26 10.82
CA THR A 41 10.78 -8.05 10.16
C THR A 41 12.04 -7.50 10.82
N SER A 42 12.27 -7.78 12.11
CA SER A 42 13.41 -7.28 12.89
C SER A 42 14.76 -7.89 12.46
N LEU A 43 14.78 -8.78 11.44
CA LEU A 43 16.00 -9.37 10.89
C LEU A 43 16.91 -9.95 11.99
N GLY A 44 16.30 -10.64 12.97
CA GLY A 44 17.02 -11.23 14.10
C GLY A 44 17.43 -10.26 15.21
N GLY A 45 16.86 -9.05 15.28
CA GLY A 45 17.12 -8.08 16.35
C GLY A 45 17.89 -6.82 15.91
N LEU A 46 18.16 -6.68 14.60
CA LEU A 46 18.88 -5.54 14.01
C LEU A 46 18.13 -4.21 14.16
N PHE A 47 16.80 -4.25 14.14
CA PHE A 47 15.93 -3.09 14.33
C PHE A 47 14.98 -3.31 15.50
N SER A 48 14.56 -2.23 16.16
CA SER A 48 13.56 -2.33 17.21
C SER A 48 12.28 -2.97 16.65
N PRO A 49 11.66 -3.92 17.37
CA PRO A 49 10.52 -4.68 16.87
C PRO A 49 9.40 -3.78 16.35
N PHE A 50 9.11 -2.71 17.09
CA PHE A 50 8.05 -1.75 16.74
C PHE A 50 8.39 -0.93 15.49
N LEU A 51 9.62 -0.41 15.40
CA LEU A 51 10.06 0.39 14.26
C LEU A 51 10.07 -0.44 12.98
N SER A 52 10.53 -1.69 13.10
CA SER A 52 10.58 -2.64 12.00
C SER A 52 9.18 -2.93 11.43
N VAL A 53 8.18 -3.15 12.30
CA VAL A 53 6.78 -3.34 11.87
C VAL A 53 6.21 -2.10 11.21
N MET A 54 6.45 -0.90 11.77
CA MET A 54 5.99 0.35 11.15
C MET A 54 6.55 0.55 9.74
N ILE A 55 7.85 0.31 9.55
CA ILE A 55 8.50 0.42 8.23
C ILE A 55 7.92 -0.62 7.28
N PHE A 56 7.73 -1.86 7.73
CA PHE A 56 7.18 -2.93 6.91
C PHE A 56 5.75 -2.63 6.45
N ILE A 57 4.88 -2.21 7.36
CA ILE A 57 3.50 -1.83 7.04
C ILE A 57 3.47 -0.63 6.09
N GLY A 58 4.34 0.37 6.32
CA GLY A 58 4.48 1.51 5.42
C GLY A 58 4.88 1.11 3.99
N LEU A 59 5.91 0.28 3.86
CA LEU A 59 6.37 -0.22 2.56
C LEU A 59 5.31 -1.09 1.87
N ALA A 60 4.65 -1.98 2.62
CA ALA A 60 3.57 -2.82 2.12
C ALA A 60 2.41 -1.96 1.59
N SER A 61 2.06 -0.87 2.29
CA SER A 61 1.01 0.03 1.84
C SER A 61 1.36 0.74 0.53
N ILE A 62 2.62 1.16 0.34
CA ILE A 62 3.06 1.77 -0.93
C ILE A 62 2.98 0.74 -2.06
N LEU A 63 3.43 -0.50 -1.82
CA LEU A 63 3.32 -1.59 -2.78
C LEU A 63 1.87 -1.85 -3.19
N VAL A 64 0.96 -1.92 -2.21
CA VAL A 64 -0.48 -2.10 -2.47
C VAL A 64 -1.03 -0.95 -3.31
N ALA A 65 -0.64 0.30 -3.03
CA ALA A 65 -1.07 1.44 -3.83
C ALA A 65 -0.58 1.36 -5.28
N ILE A 66 0.69 1.00 -5.50
CA ILE A 66 1.27 0.84 -6.85
C ILE A 66 0.55 -0.28 -7.61
N ILE A 67 0.36 -1.44 -6.97
CA ILE A 67 -0.35 -2.59 -7.55
C ILE A 67 -1.80 -2.22 -7.85
N GLY A 68 -2.48 -1.55 -6.93
CA GLY A 68 -3.87 -1.12 -7.07
C GLY A 68 -4.05 -0.24 -8.30
N VAL A 69 -3.22 0.79 -8.46
CA VAL A 69 -3.35 1.64 -9.64
C VAL A 69 -2.88 0.93 -10.92
N TYR A 70 -1.88 0.06 -10.86
CA TYR A 70 -1.50 -0.77 -12.01
C TYR A 70 -2.67 -1.65 -12.48
N VAL A 71 -3.32 -2.37 -11.56
CA VAL A 71 -4.48 -3.23 -11.84
C VAL A 71 -5.64 -2.40 -12.40
N VAL A 72 -6.00 -1.29 -11.75
CA VAL A 72 -7.08 -0.40 -12.23
C VAL A 72 -6.77 0.15 -13.63
N SER A 73 -5.52 0.57 -13.87
CA SER A 73 -5.09 1.05 -15.19
C SER A 73 -5.19 -0.06 -16.24
N LYS A 74 -4.79 -1.28 -15.90
CA LYS A 74 -4.85 -2.45 -16.80
C LYS A 74 -6.29 -2.86 -17.11
N ILE A 75 -7.17 -2.85 -16.11
CA ILE A 75 -8.61 -3.10 -16.29
C ILE A 75 -9.24 -2.01 -17.15
N TYR A 76 -8.94 -0.74 -16.90
CA TYR A 76 -9.47 0.38 -17.68
C TYR A 76 -9.03 0.29 -19.14
N GLN A 77 -7.75 0.00 -19.40
CA GLN A 77 -7.24 -0.23 -20.76
C GLN A 77 -7.89 -1.45 -21.44
N GLY A 78 -8.09 -2.54 -20.69
CA GLY A 78 -8.80 -3.73 -21.15
C GLY A 78 -10.26 -3.43 -21.52
N ALA A 79 -10.98 -2.73 -20.65
CA ALA A 79 -12.37 -2.33 -20.87
C ALA A 79 -12.54 -1.37 -22.05
N THR A 80 -11.60 -0.41 -22.23
CA THR A 80 -11.63 0.48 -23.41
C THR A 80 -11.34 -0.25 -24.71
N ARG A 81 -10.53 -1.31 -24.69
CA ARG A 81 -10.28 -2.16 -25.87
C ARG A 81 -11.48 -3.03 -26.25
N VAL A 82 -12.33 -3.40 -25.28
CA VAL A 82 -13.56 -4.17 -25.54
C VAL A 82 -14.66 -3.27 -26.11
N LYS A 83 -14.67 -1.98 -25.76
CA LYS A 83 -15.67 -1.01 -26.24
C LYS A 83 -15.47 -0.54 -27.69
N ASP A 84 -14.33 -0.86 -28.30
CA ASP A 84 -13.97 -0.48 -29.68
C ASP A 84 -14.18 -1.62 -30.70
N LYS A 85 -14.71 -2.77 -30.26
CA LYS A 85 -15.21 -3.86 -31.12
C LYS A 85 -16.73 -3.91 -31.07
#